data_AF-G5GP80-F1
#
_entry.id   AF-G5GP80-F1
#
_cell.length_a   1.000
_cell.length_b   1.000
_cell.length_c   1.000
_cell.angle_alpha   90.00
_cell.angle_beta   90.00
_cell.angle_gamma   90.00
#
_symmetry.space_group_name_H-M   'P 1'
#
loop_
_entity.id
_entity.type
_entity.pdbx_description
1 polymer ?
#
loop_
_entity_poly.entity_id
_entity_poly.type
_entity_poly.pdbx_seq_one_letter_code
_entity_poly.pdbx_strand_id
1 'polypeptide(L)'
;MSETNVGEMIRSMSEQRVEGMRAAFEADLMAAFEKGKEAGKAEGISEGEFRGRKQGVIRVAMNCLRAGIDLETAAKAAELPVPIIRKLAQDNGIELA
;
A
#
# COMPACT_ATOMS: atom_id res chain seq x y z
N MET A 1 -23.06 -56.65 -19.84
CA MET A 1 -22.77 -55.46 -19.00
C MET A 1 -24.09 -55.07 -18.35
N SER A 2 -24.25 -55.22 -17.05
CA SER A 2 -25.51 -54.90 -16.35
C SER A 2 -25.69 -53.38 -16.24
N GLU A 3 -26.93 -52.91 -16.24
CA GLU A 3 -27.29 -51.49 -16.06
C GLU A 3 -26.67 -50.88 -14.78
N THR A 4 -26.45 -51.71 -13.76
CA THR A 4 -25.77 -51.36 -12.51
C THR A 4 -24.35 -50.81 -12.73
N ASN A 5 -23.59 -51.37 -13.68
CA ASN A 5 -22.21 -50.96 -13.97
C ASN A 5 -22.15 -49.58 -14.66
N VAL A 6 -23.15 -49.26 -15.48
CA VAL A 6 -23.23 -47.95 -16.18
C VAL A 6 -23.59 -46.83 -15.20
N GLY A 7 -24.51 -47.09 -14.26
CA GLY A 7 -24.88 -46.12 -13.23
C GLY A 7 -23.74 -45.76 -12.28
N GLU A 8 -22.94 -46.74 -11.88
CA GLU A 8 -21.75 -46.52 -11.04
C GLU A 8 -20.67 -45.71 -11.77
N MET A 9 -20.44 -46.00 -13.05
CA MET A 9 -19.51 -45.23 -13.89
C MET A 9 -19.94 -43.76 -14.02
N ILE A 10 -21.22 -43.49 -14.27
CA ILE A 10 -21.74 -42.11 -14.37
C ILE A 10 -21.58 -41.37 -13.03
N ARG A 11 -21.82 -42.05 -11.91
CA ARG A 11 -21.65 -41.47 -10.58
C ARG A 11 -20.19 -41.11 -10.31
N SER A 12 -19.25 -42.02 -10.54
CA SER A 12 -17.82 -41.75 -10.27
C SER A 12 -17.27 -40.64 -11.17
N MET A 13 -17.66 -40.59 -12.44
CA MET A 13 -17.28 -39.50 -13.35
C MET A 13 -17.86 -38.15 -12.90
N SER A 14 -19.05 -38.14 -12.31
CA SER A 14 -19.67 -36.91 -11.79
C SER A 14 -18.95 -36.44 -10.53
N GLU A 15 -18.60 -37.36 -9.61
CA GLU A 15 -17.81 -37.07 -8.41
C GLU A 15 -16.43 -36.51 -8.78
N GLN A 16 -15.73 -37.13 -9.73
CA GLN A 16 -14.44 -36.63 -10.23
C GLN A 16 -14.53 -35.22 -10.83
N ARG A 17 -15.61 -34.90 -11.55
CA ARG A 17 -15.82 -33.54 -12.07
C ARG A 17 -16.09 -32.54 -10.96
N VAL A 18 -16.87 -32.92 -9.94
CA VAL A 18 -17.12 -32.06 -8.78
C VAL A 18 -15.85 -31.82 -7.99
N GLU A 19 -15.02 -32.85 -7.78
CA GLU A 19 -13.72 -32.73 -7.12
C GLU A 19 -12.76 -31.85 -7.94
N GLY A 20 -12.67 -32.06 -9.26
CA GLY A 20 -11.85 -31.24 -10.14
C GLY A 20 -12.28 -29.77 -10.12
N MET A 21 -13.59 -29.51 -10.10
CA MET A 21 -14.11 -28.14 -10.00
C MET A 21 -13.84 -27.51 -8.63
N ARG A 22 -13.96 -28.27 -7.54
CA ARG A 22 -13.58 -27.79 -6.20
C ARG A 22 -12.11 -27.45 -6.12
N ALA A 23 -11.24 -28.33 -6.59
CA ALA A 23 -9.80 -28.11 -6.59
C ALA A 23 -9.41 -26.87 -7.41
N ALA A 24 -10.02 -26.69 -8.59
CA ALA A 24 -9.79 -25.50 -9.41
C ALA A 24 -10.24 -24.22 -8.70
N PHE A 25 -11.43 -24.25 -8.07
CA PHE A 25 -11.95 -23.08 -7.36
C PHE A 25 -11.11 -22.73 -6.12
N GLU A 26 -10.66 -23.72 -5.37
CA GLU A 26 -9.75 -23.52 -4.24
C GLU A 26 -8.41 -22.93 -4.68
N ALA A 27 -7.85 -23.41 -5.80
CA ALA A 27 -6.63 -22.87 -6.37
C ALA A 27 -6.80 -21.41 -6.82
N ASP A 28 -7.91 -21.09 -7.49
CA ASP A 28 -8.21 -19.72 -7.93
C ASP A 28 -8.37 -18.77 -6.74
N LEU A 29 -9.06 -19.19 -5.68
CA LEU A 29 -9.21 -18.40 -4.45
C LEU A 29 -7.87 -18.16 -3.76
N MET A 30 -7.02 -19.18 -3.68
CA MET A 30 -5.70 -19.06 -3.08
C MET A 30 -4.82 -18.09 -3.86
N ALA A 31 -4.80 -18.21 -5.19
CA ALA A 31 -4.06 -17.31 -6.06
C ALA A 31 -4.57 -15.86 -5.98
N ALA A 32 -5.89 -15.67 -5.93
CA ALA A 32 -6.49 -14.35 -5.77
C ALA A 32 -6.13 -13.72 -4.42
N PHE A 33 -6.13 -14.52 -3.34
CA PHE A 33 -5.75 -14.06 -2.01
C PHE A 33 -4.28 -13.66 -1.93
N GLU A 34 -3.37 -14.48 -2.46
CA GLU A 34 -1.94 -14.17 -2.49
C GLU A 34 -1.66 -12.89 -3.28
N LYS A 35 -2.26 -12.77 -4.47
CA LYS A 35 -2.14 -11.57 -5.30
C LYS A 35 -2.68 -10.32 -4.59
N GLY A 36 -3.82 -10.44 -3.91
CA GLY A 36 -4.41 -9.36 -3.13
C GLY A 36 -3.52 -8.92 -1.96
N LYS A 37 -2.91 -9.88 -1.26
CA LYS A 37 -1.98 -9.62 -0.16
C LYS A 37 -0.72 -8.89 -0.64
N GLU A 38 -0.15 -9.31 -1.77
CA GLU A 38 1.01 -8.65 -2.36
C GLU A 38 0.71 -7.23 -2.82
N ALA A 39 -0.41 -7.03 -3.52
CA ALA A 39 -0.85 -5.71 -3.96
C ALA A 39 -1.09 -4.78 -2.76
N GLY A 40 -1.84 -5.22 -1.75
CA GLY A 40 -2.12 -4.42 -0.56
C GLY A 40 -0.85 -4.07 0.23
N LYS A 41 0.13 -4.98 0.30
CA LYS A 41 1.44 -4.69 0.92
C LYS A 41 2.20 -3.62 0.13
N ALA A 42 2.24 -3.73 -1.20
CA ALA A 42 2.93 -2.77 -2.05
C ALA A 42 2.31 -1.37 -1.95
N GLU A 43 0.98 -1.29 -2.01
CA GLU A 43 0.25 -0.02 -1.86
C GLU A 43 0.49 0.59 -0.48
N GLY A 44 0.39 -0.21 0.59
CA GLY A 44 0.60 0.26 1.96
C GLY A 44 2.02 0.78 2.20
N ILE A 45 3.04 0.12 1.65
CA ILE A 45 4.43 0.58 1.72
C ILE A 45 4.58 1.91 0.97
N SER A 46 4.10 1.98 -0.27
CA SER A 46 4.21 3.19 -1.09
C SER A 46 3.52 4.39 -0.44
N GLU A 47 2.31 4.20 0.07
CA GLU A 47 1.58 5.27 0.76
C GLU A 47 2.26 5.67 2.07
N GLY A 48 2.74 4.69 2.84
CA GLY A 48 3.49 4.91 4.07
C GLY A 48 4.77 5.71 3.84
N GLU A 49 5.56 5.35 2.84
CA GLU A 49 6.79 6.06 2.46
C GLU A 49 6.50 7.48 2.02
N PHE A 50 5.45 7.69 1.22
CA PHE A 50 5.08 9.03 0.76
C PHE A 50 4.62 9.92 1.91
N ARG A 51 3.73 9.42 2.78
CA ARG A 51 3.26 10.16 3.97
C ARG A 51 4.41 10.43 4.93
N GLY A 52 5.26 9.43 5.19
CA GLY A 52 6.42 9.54 6.06
C GLY A 52 7.45 10.56 5.54
N ARG A 53 7.75 10.54 4.23
CA ARG A 53 8.65 11.52 3.61
C ARG A 53 8.11 12.93 3.73
N LYS A 54 6.81 13.15 3.45
CA LYS A 54 6.17 14.47 3.62
C LYS A 54 6.25 14.97 5.06
N GLN A 55 5.95 14.11 6.03
CA GLN A 55 6.06 14.45 7.45
C GLN A 55 7.51 14.76 7.85
N GLY A 56 8.47 13.98 7.36
CA GLY A 56 9.90 14.19 7.59
C GLY A 56 10.38 15.55 7.07
N VAL A 57 10.02 15.90 5.83
CA VAL A 57 10.35 17.18 5.21
C VAL A 57 9.79 18.36 6.02
N ILE A 58 8.51 18.30 6.40
CA ILE A 58 7.88 19.35 7.23
C ILE A 58 8.58 19.45 8.60
N ARG A 59 8.91 18.30 9.21
CA ARG A 59 9.61 18.27 10.50
C ARG A 59 11.00 18.90 10.41
N VAL A 60 11.76 18.63 9.34
CA VAL A 60 13.08 19.24 9.10
C VAL A 60 12.93 20.75 8.99
N ALA A 61 12.03 21.23 8.12
CA ALA A 61 11.75 22.67 7.97
C ALA A 61 11.43 23.35 9.32
N MET A 62 10.50 22.77 10.08
CA MET A 62 10.07 23.31 11.37
C MET A 62 11.21 23.33 12.40
N ASN A 63 12.03 22.28 12.43
CA ASN A 63 13.16 22.22 13.34
C ASN A 63 14.24 23.25 13.00
N CYS A 64 14.52 23.47 11.71
CA CYS A 64 15.44 24.51 11.27
C CYS A 64 14.94 25.89 11.70
N LEU A 65 13.68 26.23 11.40
CA LEU A 65 13.10 27.52 11.74
C LEU A 65 13.09 27.76 13.26
N ARG A 66 12.71 26.76 14.06
CA ARG A 66 12.71 26.86 15.53
C ARG A 66 14.12 26.97 16.13
N ALA A 67 15.13 26.48 15.42
CA ALA A 67 16.53 26.64 15.80
C ALA A 67 17.12 28.00 15.40
N GLY A 68 16.31 28.89 14.80
CA GLY A 68 16.76 30.20 14.34
C GLY A 68 17.57 30.16 13.04
N ILE A 69 17.50 29.06 12.29
CA ILE A 69 18.11 28.98 10.95
C ILE A 69 17.32 29.86 9.99
N ASP A 70 18.03 30.59 9.12
CA ASP A 70 17.43 31.48 8.12
C ASP A 70 16.54 30.72 7.12
N LEU A 71 15.61 31.46 6.51
CA LEU A 71 14.55 30.91 5.67
C LEU A 71 15.10 30.16 4.45
N GLU A 72 16.14 30.70 3.83
CA GLU A 72 16.79 30.17 2.64
C GLU A 72 17.53 28.86 2.95
N THR A 73 18.26 28.81 4.06
CA THR A 73 18.94 27.60 4.53
C THR A 73 17.93 26.53 4.97
N ALA A 74 16.85 26.90 5.66
CA ALA A 74 15.79 25.98 6.05
C ALA A 74 15.08 25.39 4.81
N ALA A 75 14.83 26.20 3.77
CA ALA A 75 14.27 25.76 2.50
C ALA A 75 15.18 24.77 1.78
N LYS A 76 16.48 25.06 1.74
CA LYS A 76 17.48 24.15 1.18
C LYS A 76 17.54 22.83 1.95
N ALA A 77 17.53 22.87 3.28
CA ALA A 77 17.60 21.67 4.13
C ALA A 77 16.35 20.79 4.02
N ALA A 78 15.17 21.39 3.88
CA ALA A 78 13.92 20.69 3.69
C ALA A 78 13.64 20.30 2.22
N GLU A 79 14.51 20.67 1.29
CA GLU A 79 14.31 20.47 -0.16
C GLU A 79 12.97 21.04 -0.66
N LEU A 80 12.54 22.18 -0.10
CA LEU A 80 11.29 22.85 -0.46
C LEU A 80 11.52 24.29 -0.93
N PRO A 81 10.66 24.83 -1.80
CA PRO A 81 10.73 26.24 -2.18
C PRO A 81 10.52 27.17 -0.99
N VAL A 82 11.28 28.26 -0.95
CA VAL A 82 11.19 29.31 0.07
C VAL A 82 9.75 29.80 0.36
N PRO A 83 8.87 30.02 -0.64
CA PRO A 83 7.48 30.42 -0.36
C PRO A 83 6.69 29.40 0.48
N ILE A 84 6.97 28.11 0.32
CA ILE A 84 6.31 27.04 1.08
C ILE A 84 6.78 27.07 2.53
N ILE A 85 8.07 27.24 2.77
CA ILE A 85 8.63 27.34 4.12
C ILE A 85 8.13 28.59 4.83
N ARG A 86 8.05 29.72 4.12
CA ARG A 86 7.50 30.98 4.65
C ARG A 86 6.06 30.79 5.12
N LYS A 87 5.23 30.14 4.30
CA LYS A 87 3.84 29.83 4.67
C LYS A 87 3.78 28.89 5.86
N LEU A 88 4.62 27.85 5.89
CA LEU A 88 4.70 26.91 7.01
C LEU A 88 5.06 27.62 8.33
N ALA A 89 6.01 28.55 8.30
CA ALA A 89 6.37 29.36 9.46
C ALA A 89 5.18 30.20 9.96
N GLN A 90 4.49 30.90 9.05
CA GLN A 90 3.32 31.72 9.34
C GLN A 90 2.18 30.91 9.95
N ASP A 91 1.84 29.77 9.33
CA ASP A 91 0.77 28.87 9.79
C ASP A 91 1.06 28.30 11.19
N ASN A 92 2.32 28.30 11.61
CA ASN A 92 2.77 27.80 12.91
C ASN A 92 3.24 28.89 13.88
N GLY A 93 3.00 30.18 13.57
CA GLY A 93 3.31 31.30 14.46
C GLY A 93 4.81 31.50 14.74
N ILE A 94 5.68 31.08 13.82
CA ILE A 94 7.12 31.33 13.92
C ILE A 94 7.41 32.71 13.33
N GLU A 95 7.94 33.61 14.16
CA GLU A 95 8.47 34.89 13.69
C GLU A 95 9.71 34.64 12.83
N LEU A 96 9.64 35.12 11.59
CA LEU A 96 10.75 35.07 10.65
C LEU A 96 11.60 36.32 10.87
N ALA A 97 12.87 36.12 11.21
CA ALA A 97 13.87 37.18 11.31
C ALA A 97 14.24 37.76 9.93
#